data_AF-A0A934BVS8-F1
#
_entry.id   AF-A0A934BVS8-F1
#
_cell.length_a   1.000
_cell.length_b   1.000
_cell.length_c   1.000
_cell.angle_alpha   90.00
_cell.angle_beta   90.00
_cell.angle_gamma   90.00
#
_symmetry.space_group_name_H-M   'P 1'
#
loop_
_entity.id
_entity.type
_entity.pdbx_description
1 polymer ?
#
loop_
_entity_poly.entity_id
_entity_poly.type
_entity_poly.pdbx_seq_one_letter_code
_entity_poly.pdbx_strand_id
1 'polypeptide(L)' 'MPSPTPFLSTELQYIQKIIADETWLEGERRGCPVPPEDAIVQENVCNVILRVGSQMRAAALAAIGSAECDSELAS' A
#
# COMPACT_ATOMS: atom_id res chain seq x y z
N MET A 1 12.78 18.37 -14.24
CA MET A 1 12.67 17.01 -13.68
C MET A 1 11.83 16.17 -14.64
N PRO A 2 12.19 14.90 -14.91
CA PRO A 2 11.35 14.03 -15.73
C PRO A 2 10.00 13.81 -15.03
N SER A 3 8.91 13.78 -15.80
CA SER A 3 7.58 13.45 -15.29
C SER A 3 7.54 12.01 -14.77
N PRO A 4 6.77 11.71 -13.72
CA PRO A 4 6.61 10.33 -13.26
C PRO A 4 6.06 9.48 -14.40
N THR A 5 6.45 8.21 -14.44
CA THR A 5 5.80 7.25 -15.33
C THR A 5 4.31 7.17 -14.99
N PRO A 6 3.44 6.73 -15.92
CA PRO A 6 2.02 6.58 -15.63
C PRO A 6 1.76 5.69 -14.41
N PHE A 7 2.55 4.62 -14.27
CA PHE A 7 2.50 3.73 -13.11
C PHE A 7 2.81 4.45 -11.80
N LEU A 8 3.93 5.19 -11.73
CA LEU A 8 4.28 5.99 -10.55
C LEU A 8 3.22 7.06 -10.23
N SER A 9 2.59 7.64 -11.25
CA SER A 9 1.52 8.61 -11.06
C SER A 9 0.31 7.99 -10.36
N THR A 10 -0.06 6.78 -10.76
CA THR A 10 -1.15 6.02 -10.13
C THR A 10 -0.80 5.61 -8.69
N GLU A 11 0.43 5.13 -8.45
CA GLU A 11 0.88 4.80 -7.10
C GLU A 11 0.84 6.00 -6.15
N LEU A 12 1.28 7.17 -6.62
CA LEU A 12 1.21 8.41 -5.85
C LEU A 12 -0.22 8.79 -5.47
N GLN A 13 -1.20 8.59 -6.37
CA GLN A 13 -2.61 8.84 -6.07
C GLN A 13 -3.14 7.90 -4.98
N TYR A 14 -2.74 6.63 -4.98
CA TYR A 14 -3.12 5.70 -3.92
C TYR A 14 -2.50 6.09 -2.58
N ILE A 15 -1.22 6.47 -2.56
CA ILE A 15 -0.55 6.93 -1.33
C ILE A 15 -1.25 8.19 -0.78
N GLN A 16 -1.61 9.14 -1.65
CA GLN A 16 -2.35 10.33 -1.24
C GLN A 16 -3.70 9.98 -0.62
N LYS A 17 -4.42 8.99 -1.16
CA LYS A 17 -5.68 8.52 -0.59
C LYS A 17 -5.48 7.89 0.79
N ILE A 18 -4.45 7.06 0.97
CA ILE A 18 -4.11 6.46 2.27
C ILE A 18 -3.81 7.56 3.30
N ILE A 19 -3.01 8.58 2.94
CA ILE A 19 -2.71 9.70 3.83
C ILE A 19 -3.99 10.43 4.25
N ALA A 20 -4.88 10.73 3.29
CA ALA A 20 -6.14 11.41 3.58
C ALA A 20 -7.04 10.60 4.53
N ASP A 21 -7.12 9.28 4.32
CA ASP A 21 -7.93 8.39 5.14
C ASP A 21 -7.39 8.28 6.57
N GLU A 22 -6.09 8.06 6.73
CA GLU A 22 -5.48 7.97 8.06
C GLU A 22 -5.52 9.30 8.81
N THR A 23 -5.39 10.43 8.10
CA THR A 23 -5.57 11.76 8.67
C THR A 23 -7.00 11.94 9.19
N TRP A 24 -7.99 11.53 8.39
CA TRP A 24 -9.41 11.61 8.80
C TRP A 24 -9.70 10.69 9.99
N LEU A 25 -9.25 9.43 9.93
CA LEU A 25 -9.45 8.44 11.00
C LEU A 25 -8.84 8.89 12.33
N GLU A 26 -7.62 9.41 12.31
CA GLU A 26 -6.97 9.89 13.53
C GLU A 26 -7.65 11.16 14.06
N GLY A 27 -8.15 12.02 13.16
CA GLY A 27 -8.95 13.18 13.53
C GLY A 27 -10.25 12.80 14.23
N GLU A 28 -10.98 11.81 13.70
CA GLU A 28 -12.18 11.24 14.33
C GLU A 28 -11.85 10.64 15.70
N ARG A 29 -10.73 9.92 15.81
CA ARG A 29 -10.30 9.29 17.07
C ARG A 29 -10.00 10.30 18.17
N ARG A 30 -9.42 11.46 17.83
CA ARG A 30 -9.09 12.53 18.78
C ARG A 30 -10.23 13.52 18.98
N GLY A 31 -11.23 13.51 18.10
CA GLY A 31 -12.32 14.50 18.09
C GLY A 31 -11.87 15.88 17.62
N CYS A 32 -10.77 15.98 16.88
CA CYS A 32 -10.28 17.24 16.32
C CYS A 32 -9.46 17.01 15.04
N PRO A 33 -9.40 17.98 14.11
CA PRO A 33 -8.57 17.86 12.92
C PRO A 33 -7.08 17.69 13.28
N VAL A 34 -6.40 16.78 12.57
CA VAL A 34 -4.95 16.55 12.69
C VAL A 34 -4.26 16.81 11.35
N PRO A 35 -3.00 17.26 11.34
CA PRO A 35 -2.21 17.40 10.12
C PRO A 35 -1.70 16.03 9.64
N PRO A 36 -1.42 15.87 8.33
CA PRO A 36 -0.82 14.64 7.81
C PRO A 36 0.61 14.40 8.32
N GLU A 37 1.28 15.43 8.84
CA GLU A 37 2.58 15.32 9.49
C GLU A 37 2.49 14.80 10.94
N ASP A 38 1.29 14.56 11.47
CA ASP A 38 1.12 13.95 12.79
C ASP A 38 1.82 12.58 12.83
N ALA A 39 2.61 12.34 13.88
CA ALA A 39 3.44 11.14 13.98
C ALA A 39 2.61 9.85 13.95
N ILE A 40 1.40 9.84 14.53
CA ILE A 40 0.52 8.67 14.54
C ILE A 40 -0.05 8.42 13.14
N VAL A 41 -0.43 9.49 12.43
CA VAL A 41 -0.88 9.39 11.04
C VAL A 41 0.24 8.80 10.18
N GLN A 42 1.46 9.31 10.27
CA GLN A 42 2.59 8.80 9.49
C GLN A 42 2.91 7.34 9.80
N GLU A 43 2.86 6.94 11.08
CA GLU A 43 3.05 5.55 11.50
C GLU A 43 1.96 4.64 10.91
N ASN A 44 0.70 5.04 11.00
CA ASN A 44 -0.43 4.26 10.46
C ASN A 44 -0.35 4.13 8.93
N VAL A 45 -0.04 5.22 8.22
CA VAL A 45 0.20 5.20 6.77
C VAL A 45 1.30 4.21 6.42
N CYS A 46 2.43 4.24 7.13
CA CYS A 46 3.52 3.27 6.93
C CYS A 46 3.04 1.83 7.14
N ASN A 47 2.27 1.59 8.21
CA ASN A 47 1.74 0.26 8.52
C ASN A 47 0.82 -0.27 7.41
N VAL A 48 -0.05 0.58 6.86
CA VAL A 48 -0.92 0.22 5.73
C VAL A 48 -0.08 -0.15 4.51
N ILE A 49 0.88 0.68 4.12
CA ILE A 49 1.73 0.46 2.95
C ILE A 49 2.53 -0.85 3.10
N LEU A 50 3.16 -1.07 4.26
CA LEU A 50 3.93 -2.28 4.53
C LEU A 50 3.05 -3.53 4.48
N ARG A 51 1.85 -3.48 5.05
CA ARG A 51 0.89 -4.58 5.03
C ARG A 51 0.46 -4.91 3.60
N VAL A 52 0.03 -3.91 2.82
CA VAL A 52 -0.37 -4.11 1.41
C VAL A 52 0.79 -4.69 0.60
N GLY A 53 1.99 -4.11 0.73
CA GLY A 53 3.18 -4.62 0.05
C GLY A 53 3.52 -6.06 0.43
N SER A 54 3.35 -6.44 1.70
CA SER A 54 3.56 -7.83 2.14
C SER A 54 2.56 -8.80 1.52
N GLN A 55 1.29 -8.41 1.41
CA GLN A 55 0.23 -9.22 0.80
C GLN A 55 0.45 -9.40 -0.70
N MET A 56 0.84 -8.33 -1.40
CA MET A 56 1.17 -8.39 -2.82
C MET A 56 2.35 -9.34 -3.09
N ARG A 57 3.41 -9.26 -2.28
CA ARG A 57 4.56 -10.17 -2.40
C ARG A 57 4.16 -11.62 -2.12
N ALA A 58 3.38 -11.86 -1.08
CA ALA A 58 2.89 -13.20 -0.77
C ALA A 58 2.04 -13.78 -1.92
N ALA A 59 1.14 -12.98 -2.50
CA ALA A 59 0.32 -13.38 -3.64
C ALA A 59 1.17 -13.67 -4.90
N ALA A 60 2.19 -12.84 -5.18
CA ALA A 60 3.10 -13.07 -6.29
C ALA A 60 3.92 -14.36 -6.12
N LEU A 61 4.45 -14.61 -4.92
CA LEU A 61 5.17 -15.85 -4.62
C LEU A 61 4.27 -17.08 -4.74
N ALA A 62 3.02 -17.00 -4.29
CA ALA A 62 2.05 -18.07 -4.45
C ALA A 62 1.76 -18.36 -5.92
N ALA A 63 1.60 -17.32 -6.75
CA ALA A 63 1.35 -17.46 -8.18
C ALA A 63 2.54 -18.10 -8.92
N ILE A 64 3.78 -17.75 -8.54
CA ILE A 64 4.99 -18.36 -9.09
C ILE A 64 5.04 -19.84 -8.70
N GLY A 65 4.87 -20.16 -7.42
CA GLY A 65 4.87 -21.56 -6.96
C GLY A 65 3.76 -22.41 -7.55
N SER A 66 2.59 -21.85 -7.84
CA SER A 66 1.52 -22.56 -8.56
C SER A 66 1.88 -22.83 -10.03
N ALA A 67 2.57 -21.89 -10.69
CA ALA A 67 2.96 -22.05 -12.09
C ALA A 67 4.02 -23.14 -12.30
N GLU A 68 4.87 -23.38 -11.30
CA GLU A 68 5.87 -24.46 -11.33
C GLU A 68 5.21 -25.85 -11.25
N CYS A 69 4.19 -26.02 -10.40
CA CYS A 69 3.48 -27.29 -10.20
C CYS A 69 2.69 -27.74 -11.45
N ASP A 70 2.10 -26.79 -12.20
CA ASP A 70 1.40 -27.09 -13.46
C ASP A 70 2.35 -27.55 -14.57
N SER A 71 3.64 -27.20 -14.49
CA SER A 71 4.65 -27.60 -15.49
C SER A 71 5.19 -29.02 -15.27
N GLU A 72 5.20 -29.52 -14.03
CA GLU A 72 5.67 -30.88 -13.70
C GLU A 72 4.61 -31.96 -13.99
N LEU A 73 3.32 -31.62 -13.96
CA LEU A 73 2.22 -32.54 -14.31
C LEU A 73 2.03 -32.74 -15.83
N ALA A 74 2.76 -31.99 -16.66
CA ALA A 74 2.72 -32.07 -18.12
C ALA A 74 3.88 -32.86 -18.75
N SER A 75 4.73 -33.51 -17.92
CA SER A 75 5.85 -34.38 -18.34
C SER A 75 5.57 -35.85 -18.00
#